data_AF-A0A4Q2YB17-F1
#
_entry.id   AF-A0A4Q2YB17-F1
#
_cell.length_a   1.000
_cell.length_b   1.000
_cell.length_c   1.000
_cell.angle_alpha   90.00
_cell.angle_beta   90.00
_cell.angle_gamma   90.00
#
_symmetry.space_group_name_H-M   'P 1'
#
loop_
_entity.id
_entity.type
_entity.pdbx_description
1 polymer ?
#
loop_
_entity_poly.entity_id
_entity_poly.type
_entity_poly.pdbx_seq_one_letter_code
_entity_poly.pdbx_strand_id
1 'polypeptide(L)' 'MKTTILMSALALCAIAPLMTSCREKGPAEKIGESLDNAAEDVKDAVDPKGPVEKAGEKVDKALGN' A
#
# COMPACT_ATOMS: atom_id res chain seq x y z
N MET A 1 -43.33 -5.14 -7.47
CA MET A 1 -42.67 -6.45 -7.24
C MET A 1 -41.51 -6.65 -8.22
N LYS A 2 -41.75 -6.77 -9.53
CA LYS A 2 -40.71 -6.98 -10.55
C LYS A 2 -39.65 -5.86 -10.60
N THR A 3 -40.11 -4.61 -10.54
CA THR A 3 -39.26 -3.40 -10.53
C THR A 3 -38.46 -3.26 -9.23
N THR A 4 -39.03 -3.67 -8.10
CA THR A 4 -38.39 -3.66 -6.79
C THR A 4 -37.22 -4.65 -6.73
N ILE A 5 -37.39 -5.84 -7.33
CA ILE A 5 -36.33 -6.86 -7.43
C ILE A 5 -35.20 -6.40 -8.36
N LEU A 6 -35.54 -5.76 -9.48
CA LEU A 6 -34.56 -5.19 -10.43
C LEU A 6 -33.69 -4.08 -9.80
N MET A 7 -34.30 -3.21 -9.00
CA MET A 7 -33.57 -2.13 -8.29
C MET A 7 -32.67 -2.69 -7.19
N SER A 8 -33.14 -3.71 -6.46
CA SER A 8 -32.34 -4.39 -5.44
C SER A 8 -31.13 -5.14 -6.02
N ALA A 9 -31.29 -5.78 -7.18
CA ALA A 9 -30.21 -6.50 -7.85
C ALA A 9 -29.13 -5.55 -8.38
N LEU A 10 -29.53 -4.38 -8.91
CA LEU A 10 -28.61 -3.36 -9.39
C LEU A 10 -27.79 -2.74 -8.24
N ALA A 11 -28.43 -2.52 -7.09
CA ALA A 11 -27.75 -2.01 -5.90
C ALA A 11 -26.70 -2.99 -5.34
N LEU A 12 -26.98 -4.30 -5.33
CA LEU A 12 -26.03 -5.31 -4.86
C LEU A 12 -24.82 -5.46 -5.78
N CYS A 13 -25.02 -5.34 -7.09
CA CYS A 13 -23.95 -5.50 -8.08
C CYS A 13 -22.90 -4.37 -8.01
N ALA A 14 -23.31 -3.17 -7.58
CA ALA A 14 -22.44 -2.00 -7.45
C ALA A 14 -21.41 -2.12 -6.31
N ILE A 15 -21.64 -2.98 -5.31
CA ILE A 15 -20.80 -3.09 -4.10
C ILE A 15 -19.75 -4.20 -4.25
N ALA A 16 -19.99 -5.18 -5.12
CA ALA A 16 -19.08 -6.30 -5.40
C ALA A 16 -17.63 -5.89 -5.75
N PRO A 17 -17.36 -4.86 -6.58
CA PRO A 17 -15.98 -4.49 -6.90
C PRO A 17 -15.22 -3.85 -5.73
N LEU A 18 -15.89 -3.34 -4.69
CA LEU A 18 -15.21 -2.77 -3.53
C LEU A 18 -14.50 -3.85 -2.68
N MET A 19 -14.92 -5.10 -2.79
CA MET A 19 -14.34 -6.22 -2.04
C MET A 19 -13.05 -6.78 -2.67
N THR A 20 -12.72 -6.43 -3.92
CA THR A 20 -11.48 -6.90 -4.57
C THR A 20 -10.24 -6.11 -4.13
N SER A 21 -10.42 -4.97 -3.47
CA SER A 21 -9.33 -4.09 -3.01
C SER A 21 -8.57 -4.63 -1.79
N CYS A 22 -9.00 -5.73 -1.17
CA CYS A 22 -8.36 -6.26 0.04
C CYS A 22 -7.19 -7.23 -0.23
N ARG A 23 -6.89 -7.55 -1.50
CA ARG A 23 -5.88 -8.58 -1.85
C ARG A 23 -4.68 -8.06 -2.63
N GLU A 24 -4.78 -6.92 -3.27
CA GLU A 24 -3.69 -6.34 -4.07
C GLU A 24 -3.48 -4.88 -3.69
N LYS A 25 -2.21 -4.46 -3.54
CA LYS A 25 -1.85 -3.07 -3.28
C LYS A 25 -2.57 -2.16 -4.26
N GLY A 26 -3.41 -1.27 -3.74
CA GLY A 26 -4.17 -0.33 -4.53
C GLY A 26 -3.26 0.65 -5.28
N PRO A 27 -3.80 1.36 -6.30
CA PRO A 27 -3.05 2.39 -7.03
C PRO A 27 -2.44 3.44 -6.10
N ALA A 28 -3.18 3.84 -5.06
CA ALA A 28 -2.71 4.80 -4.06
C ALA A 28 -1.55 4.25 -3.22
N GLU A 29 -1.59 2.98 -2.82
CA GLU A 29 -0.50 2.35 -2.06
C GLU A 29 0.78 2.23 -2.89
N LYS A 30 0.66 1.87 -4.19
CA LYS A 30 1.82 1.82 -5.10
C LYS A 30 2.47 3.19 -5.29
N ILE A 31 1.65 4.24 -5.39
CA ILE A 31 2.15 5.62 -5.52
C ILE A 31 2.81 6.08 -4.22
N GLY A 32 2.20 5.79 -3.07
CA GLY A 32 2.79 6.05 -1.76
C GLY A 32 4.16 5.38 -1.62
N GLU A 33 4.22 4.07 -1.86
CA GLU A 33 5.47 3.31 -1.83
C GLU A 33 6.54 3.90 -2.76
N SER A 34 6.17 4.32 -3.97
CA SER A 34 7.14 4.93 -4.91
C SER A 34 7.67 6.27 -4.39
N LEU A 35 6.81 7.07 -3.74
CA LEU A 35 7.18 8.36 -3.18
C LEU A 35 8.06 8.20 -1.94
N ASP A 36 7.72 7.26 -1.05
CA ASP A 36 8.51 6.94 0.13
C ASP A 36 9.91 6.46 -0.25
N ASN A 37 10.05 5.57 -1.23
CA ASN A 37 11.36 5.13 -1.73
C ASN A 37 12.17 6.30 -2.29
N ALA A 38 11.56 7.14 -3.14
CA ALA A 38 12.23 8.30 -3.71
C ALA A 38 12.69 9.30 -2.63
N ALA A 39 11.90 9.47 -1.57
CA ALA A 39 12.28 10.30 -0.43
C ALA A 39 13.46 9.69 0.35
N GLU A 40 13.50 8.37 0.54
CA GLU A 40 14.63 7.68 1.16
C GLU A 40 15.91 7.80 0.33
N ASP A 41 15.83 7.61 -1.00
CA ASP A 41 16.97 7.77 -1.90
C ASP A 41 17.56 9.19 -1.86
N VAL A 42 16.69 10.20 -1.88
CA VAL A 42 17.12 11.60 -1.76
C VAL A 42 17.75 11.86 -0.39
N LYS A 43 17.17 11.31 0.68
CA LYS A 43 17.73 11.45 2.02
C LYS A 43 19.12 10.83 2.11
N ASP A 44 19.31 9.61 1.61
CA ASP A 44 20.61 8.91 1.67
C ASP A 44 21.66 9.60 0.77
N ALA A 45 21.24 10.28 -0.30
CA ALA A 45 22.12 11.09 -1.13
C ALA A 45 22.56 12.41 -0.46
N VAL A 46 21.69 13.03 0.35
CA VAL A 46 21.97 14.30 1.05
C VAL A 46 22.65 14.07 2.40
N ASP A 47 22.26 13.01 3.11
CA ASP A 47 22.74 12.60 4.43
C ASP A 47 22.93 11.07 4.45
N PRO A 48 24.10 10.58 4.00
CA PRO A 48 24.34 9.15 3.87
C PRO A 48 24.38 8.47 5.24
N LYS A 49 23.62 7.37 5.38
CA LYS A 49 23.56 6.58 6.63
C LYS A 49 24.97 6.22 7.16
N GLY A 50 25.16 6.45 8.46
CA GLY A 50 26.41 6.12 9.16
C GLY A 50 26.63 4.60 9.33
N PRO A 51 27.84 4.15 9.70
CA PRO A 51 28.14 2.74 9.90
C PRO A 51 27.26 2.07 10.98
N VAL A 52 26.90 2.83 12.02
CA VAL A 52 26.05 2.37 13.13
C VAL A 52 24.61 2.19 12.67
N GLU A 53 24.06 3.12 11.89
CA GLU A 53 22.72 3.01 11.29
C GLU A 53 22.62 1.81 10.35
N LYS A 54 23.62 1.61 9.49
CA LYS A 54 23.68 0.45 8.59
C LYS A 54 23.77 -0.88 9.34
N ALA A 55 24.44 -0.90 10.50
CA ALA A 55 24.50 -2.09 11.34
C ALA A 55 23.16 -2.33 12.05
N GLY A 56 22.51 -1.29 12.56
CA GLY A 56 21.17 -1.35 13.15
C GLY A 56 20.13 -1.88 12.16
N GLU A 57 20.08 -1.32 10.95
CA GLU A 57 19.17 -1.77 9.89
C GLU A 57 19.34 -3.26 9.54
N LYS A 58 20.60 -3.74 9.50
CA LYS A 58 20.89 -5.18 9.28
C LYS A 58 20.40 -6.05 10.42
N VAL A 59 20.52 -5.58 11.66
CA VAL A 59 20.03 -6.28 12.85
C VAL A 59 18.50 -6.31 12.86
N ASP A 60 17.85 -5.18 12.61
CA ASP A 60 16.39 -5.09 12.57
C ASP A 60 15.81 -6.02 11.49
N LYS A 61 16.40 -6.00 10.28
CA LYS A 61 16.02 -6.89 9.17
C LYS A 61 16.23 -8.36 9.49
N ALA A 62 17.26 -8.71 10.27
CA ALA A 62 17.51 -10.07 10.72
C ALA A 62 16.53 -10.51 11.83
N LEU A 63 16.03 -9.56 12.62
CA LEU A 63 15.07 -9.80 13.70
C LEU A 63 13.61 -9.77 13.22
N GLY A 64 13.36 -9.34 11.98
CA GLY A 64 12.04 -9.39 11.34
C GLY A 64 11.06 -8.34 11.84
N ASN A 65 11.56 -7.22 12.35
CA ASN A 65 10.77 -6.01 12.57
C ASN A 65 10.82 -5.12 11.34
#